data_AF-A0A8K0P9Z3-F1
#
_entry.id   AF-A0A8K0P9Z3-F1
#
_cell.length_a   1.000
_cell.length_b   1.000
_cell.length_c   1.000
_cell.angle_alpha   90.00
_cell.angle_beta   90.00
_cell.angle_gamma   90.00
#
_symmetry.space_group_name_H-M   'P 1'
#
loop_
_entity.id
_entity.type
_entity.pdbx_description
1 polymer ?
#
loop_
_entity_poly.entity_id
_entity_poly.type
_entity_poly.pdbx_seq_one_letter_code
_entity_poly.pdbx_strand_id
1 'polypeptide(L)'
;MVEKAGRVTQAKDGKEEPKEVLCYKYFELFFDDDLIKIIVTETNRYAEQFLAHEKETILSLKNLQFHKWVPTTLNEIRVYLGLLMLMGIIQKPSLRMYFSRQHILETPFFPNVMTE
;
A
#
# COMPACT_ATOMS: atom_id res chain seq x y z
N MET A 1 -13.04 -29.16 55.42
CA MET A 1 -13.60 -29.03 54.06
C MET A 1 -13.80 -27.54 53.78
N VAL A 2 -12.98 -26.97 52.89
CA VAL A 2 -13.20 -25.74 52.08
C VAL A 2 -13.42 -24.45 52.87
N GLU A 3 -12.42 -23.62 53.18
CA GLU A 3 -11.65 -22.70 52.31
C GLU A 3 -12.50 -21.70 51.50
N LYS A 4 -12.50 -20.42 51.93
CA LYS A 4 -12.13 -19.22 51.13
C LYS A 4 -12.66 -17.96 51.83
N ALA A 5 -11.78 -17.13 52.41
CA ALA A 5 -10.88 -16.18 51.75
C ALA A 5 -11.58 -14.85 51.41
N GLY A 6 -11.24 -13.84 52.21
CA GLY A 6 -10.88 -12.49 51.75
C GLY A 6 -11.86 -11.77 50.84
N ARG A 7 -12.82 -11.08 51.44
CA ARG A 7 -13.42 -9.88 50.83
C ARG A 7 -12.41 -8.74 50.98
N VAL A 8 -11.57 -8.53 49.96
CA VAL A 8 -10.84 -7.25 49.80
C VAL A 8 -11.28 -6.62 48.49
N THR A 9 -12.01 -5.54 48.67
CA THR A 9 -12.49 -4.58 47.69
C THR A 9 -11.34 -3.96 46.91
N GLN A 10 -11.38 -4.14 45.58
CA GLN A 10 -11.09 -3.15 44.54
C GLN A 10 -10.02 -2.09 44.88
N ALA A 11 -8.76 -2.37 44.54
CA ALA A 11 -7.83 -1.33 44.12
C ALA A 11 -7.92 -1.24 42.59
N LYS A 12 -8.47 -0.14 42.09
CA LYS A 12 -8.38 0.24 40.68
C LYS A 12 -6.93 0.62 40.42
N ASP A 13 -6.11 -0.37 40.06
CA ASP A 13 -4.79 -0.13 39.48
C ASP A 13 -5.03 0.37 38.04
N GLY A 14 -4.81 1.66 37.84
CA GLY A 14 -4.91 2.34 36.55
C GLY A 14 -3.78 1.92 35.63
N LYS A 15 -3.82 0.67 35.15
CA LYS A 15 -3.00 0.21 34.04
C LYS A 15 -3.81 0.41 32.77
N GLU A 16 -3.57 1.53 32.08
CA GLU A 16 -3.79 1.57 30.64
C GLU A 16 -2.98 0.41 30.05
N GLU A 17 -3.67 -0.62 29.55
CA GLU A 17 -3.05 -1.65 28.73
C GLU A 17 -2.27 -0.97 27.59
N PRO A 18 -1.07 -1.44 27.24
CA PRO A 18 -0.28 -0.81 26.19
C PRO A 18 -1.10 -0.89 24.90
N LYS A 19 -1.58 0.26 24.41
CA LYS A 19 -2.23 0.37 23.10
C LYS A 19 -1.28 -0.28 22.11
N GLU A 20 -1.65 -1.45 21.58
CA GLU A 20 -0.85 -2.14 20.57
C GLU A 20 -0.54 -1.13 19.47
N VAL A 21 0.73 -0.71 19.40
CA VAL A 21 1.14 0.30 18.42
C VAL A 21 1.19 -0.44 17.10
N LEU A 22 0.14 -0.28 16.30
CA LEU A 22 0.00 -0.99 15.03
C LEU A 22 1.19 -0.63 14.11
N CYS A 23 1.79 -1.61 13.44
CA CYS A 23 3.02 -1.42 12.64
C CYS A 23 2.93 -0.28 11.61
N TYR A 24 1.73 0.04 11.10
CA TYR A 24 1.54 1.15 10.17
C TYR A 24 1.85 2.52 10.78
N LYS A 25 1.74 2.70 12.11
CA LYS A 25 2.08 3.95 12.78
C LYS A 25 3.57 4.27 12.71
N TYR A 26 4.42 3.24 12.72
CA TYR A 26 5.86 3.43 12.51
C TYR A 26 6.17 3.75 11.06
N PHE A 27 5.42 3.18 10.11
CA PHE A 27 5.56 3.53 8.70
C PHE A 27 5.19 5.01 8.44
N GLU A 28 4.12 5.50 9.05
CA GLU A 28 3.68 6.91 8.96
C GLU A 28 4.72 7.92 9.47
N LEU A 29 5.68 7.50 10.31
CA LEU A 29 6.79 8.37 10.72
C LEU A 29 7.80 8.65 9.59
N PHE A 30 7.92 7.73 8.64
CA PHE A 30 8.83 7.88 7.49
C PHE A 30 8.10 8.36 6.24
N PHE A 31 6.86 7.89 6.07
CA PHE A 31 5.98 8.23 4.97
C PHE A 31 4.78 9.01 5.49
N ASP A 32 5.06 10.25 5.89
CA ASP A 32 4.02 11.17 6.34
C ASP A 32 3.12 11.63 5.19
N ASP A 33 1.99 12.24 5.55
CA ASP A 33 0.98 12.67 4.59
C ASP A 33 1.53 13.70 3.59
N ASP A 34 2.48 14.53 4.01
CA ASP A 34 3.03 15.60 3.19
C ASP A 34 4.00 15.03 2.13
N LEU A 35 4.83 14.05 2.51
CA LEU A 35 5.65 13.30 1.56
C LEU A 35 4.78 12.56 0.55
N ILE A 36 3.71 11.88 1.00
CA ILE A 36 2.80 11.19 0.09
C ILE A 36 2.11 12.18 -0.85
N LYS A 37 1.69 13.37 -0.39
CA LYS A 37 1.15 14.43 -1.25
C LYS A 37 2.15 14.88 -2.31
N ILE A 38 3.43 15.04 -1.94
CA ILE A 38 4.49 15.42 -2.90
C ILE A 38 4.61 14.34 -3.99
N ILE A 39 4.68 13.06 -3.60
CA ILE A 39 4.78 11.95 -4.54
C ILE A 39 3.58 11.92 -5.50
N VAL A 40 2.37 12.09 -4.98
CA VAL A 40 1.14 12.16 -5.79
C VAL A 40 1.21 13.31 -6.79
N THR A 41 1.57 14.51 -6.32
CA THR A 41 1.63 15.73 -7.13
C THR A 41 2.62 15.57 -8.27
N GLU A 42 3.82 15.06 -7.96
CA GLU A 42 4.90 14.87 -8.93
C GLU A 42 4.58 13.78 -9.95
N THR A 43 3.96 12.68 -9.51
CA THR A 43 3.56 11.57 -10.39
C THR A 43 2.50 12.04 -11.39
N ASN A 44 1.49 12.76 -10.91
CA ASN A 44 0.43 13.29 -11.76
C ASN A 44 0.97 14.35 -12.73
N ARG A 45 1.81 15.26 -12.25
CA ARG A 45 2.46 16.28 -13.10
C ARG A 45 3.28 15.64 -14.20
N TYR A 46 4.08 14.63 -13.88
CA TYR A 46 4.90 13.92 -14.87
C TYR A 46 4.01 13.22 -15.91
N ALA A 47 2.94 12.55 -15.47
CA ALA A 47 2.02 11.88 -16.39
C ALA A 47 1.35 12.87 -17.35
N GLU A 48 0.90 14.03 -16.85
CA GLU A 48 0.33 15.08 -17.69
C GLU A 48 1.34 15.61 -18.73
N GLN A 49 2.58 15.85 -18.31
CA GLN A 49 3.66 16.30 -19.20
C GLN A 49 3.98 15.26 -20.28
N PHE A 50 4.06 13.99 -19.89
CA PHE A 50 4.34 12.88 -20.79
C PHE A 50 3.23 12.72 -21.84
N LEU A 51 1.97 12.74 -21.41
CA LEU A 51 0.80 12.69 -22.30
C LEU A 51 0.70 13.91 -23.24
N ALA A 52 1.12 15.09 -22.78
CA ALA A 52 1.13 16.30 -23.58
C ALA A 52 2.22 16.28 -24.66
N HIS A 53 3.41 15.75 -24.34
CA HIS A 53 4.59 15.78 -25.22
C HIS A 53 4.63 14.60 -26.22
N GLU A 54 4.10 13.43 -25.87
CA GLU A 54 4.17 12.21 -26.70
C GLU A 54 2.87 11.89 -27.47
N LYS A 55 2.02 12.88 -27.73
CA LYS A 55 0.75 12.67 -28.45
C LYS A 55 0.89 11.89 -29.77
N GLU A 56 1.96 12.11 -30.54
CA GLU A 56 2.20 11.38 -31.80
C GLU A 56 2.72 9.95 -31.57
N THR A 57 3.57 9.73 -30.57
CA THR A 57 4.15 8.41 -30.25
C THR A 57 3.12 7.47 -29.60
N ILE A 58 2.25 8.01 -28.74
CA ILE A 58 1.19 7.27 -28.04
C ILE A 58 0.12 6.76 -29.04
N LEU A 59 -0.14 7.49 -30.14
CA LEU A 59 -1.05 7.04 -31.21
C LEU A 59 -0.46 5.90 -32.05
N SER A 60 0.87 5.80 -32.14
CA SER A 60 1.59 4.79 -32.91
C SER A 60 1.82 3.48 -32.13
N LEU A 61 2.04 3.59 -30.82
CA LEU A 61 2.20 2.43 -29.95
C LEU A 61 0.82 1.91 -29.53
N LYS A 62 0.58 0.60 -29.65
CA LYS A 62 -0.60 -0.12 -29.13
C LYS A 62 -0.76 -0.05 -27.59
N ASN A 63 -0.24 0.98 -26.94
CA ASN A 63 -0.29 1.18 -25.50
C ASN A 63 -1.58 1.92 -25.13
N LEU A 64 -2.73 1.25 -25.35
CA LEU A 64 -4.06 1.72 -24.95
C LEU A 64 -4.17 2.09 -23.45
N GLN A 65 -3.22 1.64 -22.64
CA GLN A 65 -3.15 1.92 -21.21
C GLN A 65 -2.86 3.40 -20.90
N PHE A 66 -2.00 4.08 -21.68
CA PHE A 66 -1.70 5.51 -21.43
C PHE A 66 -2.88 6.41 -21.79
N HIS A 67 -3.71 6.01 -22.75
CA HIS A 67 -4.98 6.70 -23.03
C HIS A 67 -5.99 6.61 -21.88
N LYS A 68 -5.80 5.69 -20.93
CA LYS A 68 -6.66 5.48 -19.75
C LYS A 68 -6.04 6.01 -18.46
N TRP A 69 -4.95 6.78 -18.53
CA TRP A 69 -4.32 7.33 -17.34
C TRP A 69 -5.33 8.15 -16.53
N VAL A 70 -5.43 7.84 -15.23
CA VAL A 70 -6.22 8.58 -14.25
C VAL A 70 -5.26 9.15 -13.22
N PRO A 71 -5.41 10.41 -12.78
CA PRO A 71 -4.58 10.97 -11.73
C PRO A 71 -4.62 10.11 -10.47
N THR A 72 -3.43 9.78 -9.95
CA THR A 72 -3.27 8.97 -8.75
C THR A 72 -3.68 9.74 -7.50
N THR A 73 -4.22 9.02 -6.52
CA THR A 73 -4.64 9.53 -5.21
C THR A 73 -3.68 9.16 -4.09
N LEU A 74 -3.80 9.83 -2.94
CA LEU A 74 -3.04 9.52 -1.72
C LEU A 74 -3.18 8.05 -1.30
N ASN A 75 -4.39 7.50 -1.38
CA ASN A 75 -4.69 6.13 -1.00
C ASN A 75 -4.02 5.14 -1.96
N GLU A 76 -4.06 5.40 -3.26
CA GLU A 76 -3.41 4.53 -4.26
C GLU A 76 -1.89 4.49 -4.08
N ILE A 77 -1.24 5.63 -3.77
CA ILE A 77 0.20 5.64 -3.49
C ILE A 77 0.51 4.85 -2.22
N ARG A 78 -0.28 4.98 -1.15
CA ARG A 78 -0.08 4.18 0.07
C ARG A 78 -0.23 2.68 -0.19
N VAL A 79 -1.24 2.30 -0.98
CA VAL A 79 -1.45 0.91 -1.41
C VAL A 79 -0.27 0.41 -2.25
N TYR A 80 0.21 1.23 -3.18
CA TYR A 80 1.36 0.92 -4.02
C TYR A 80 2.64 0.72 -3.19
N LEU A 81 2.91 1.59 -2.22
CA LEU A 81 4.03 1.41 -1.28
C LEU A 81 3.89 0.14 -0.44
N GLY A 82 2.67 -0.20 -0.02
CA GLY A 82 2.35 -1.47 0.63
C GLY A 82 2.67 -2.68 -0.25
N LEU A 83 2.31 -2.61 -1.54
CA LEU A 83 2.66 -3.64 -2.52
C LEU A 83 4.18 -3.74 -2.72
N LEU A 84 4.90 -2.62 -2.80
CA LEU A 84 6.36 -2.63 -2.91
C LEU A 84 7.02 -3.30 -1.72
N MET A 85 6.56 -3.03 -0.49
CA MET A 85 7.02 -3.74 0.71
C MET A 85 6.73 -5.23 0.62
N LEU A 86 5.55 -5.61 0.13
CA LEU A 86 5.19 -7.02 -0.06
C LEU A 86 6.05 -7.71 -1.14
N MET A 87 6.43 -7.02 -2.21
CA MET A 87 7.37 -7.53 -3.22
C MET A 87 8.78 -7.72 -2.63
N GLY A 88 9.17 -6.88 -1.67
CA GLY A 88 10.42 -7.06 -0.93
C GLY A 88 10.42 -8.34 -0.08
N ILE A 89 9.26 -8.73 0.46
CA ILE A 89 9.09 -9.95 1.26
C ILE A 89 8.95 -11.18 0.35
N ILE A 90 8.05 -11.12 -0.63
CA ILE A 90 7.77 -12.22 -1.56
C ILE A 90 8.54 -11.96 -2.84
N GLN A 91 9.79 -12.41 -2.94
CA GLN A 91 10.58 -12.13 -4.14
C GLN A 91 10.20 -13.07 -5.30
N LYS A 92 9.90 -12.50 -6.47
CA LYS A 92 9.72 -13.22 -7.74
C LYS A 92 10.79 -12.80 -8.76
N PRO A 93 11.13 -13.69 -9.71
CA PRO A 93 12.17 -13.42 -10.71
C PRO A 93 11.89 -12.24 -11.65
N SER A 94 10.63 -11.86 -11.83
CA SER A 94 10.26 -10.72 -12.67
C SER A 94 9.00 -10.02 -12.15
N LEU A 95 8.88 -8.72 -12.45
CA LEU A 95 7.73 -7.92 -12.04
C LEU A 95 6.41 -8.47 -12.57
N ARG A 96 6.40 -8.93 -13.83
CA ARG A 96 5.23 -9.52 -14.48
C ARG A 96 4.71 -10.77 -13.75
N MET A 97 5.59 -11.51 -13.08
CA MET A 97 5.16 -12.71 -12.35
C MET A 97 4.35 -12.39 -11.09
N TYR A 98 4.41 -11.18 -10.55
CA TYR A 98 3.56 -10.77 -9.43
C TYR A 98 2.09 -10.64 -9.82
N PHE A 99 1.84 -10.19 -11.05
CA PHE A 99 0.51 -9.99 -11.61
C PHE A 99 0.04 -11.17 -12.50
N SER A 100 0.82 -12.27 -12.52
CA SER A 100 0.49 -13.46 -13.29
C SER A 100 -0.73 -14.20 -12.72
N ARG A 101 -1.66 -14.58 -13.60
CA ARG A 101 -2.81 -15.46 -13.29
C ARG A 101 -2.55 -16.94 -13.56
N GLN A 102 -1.30 -17.30 -13.85
CA GLN A 102 -0.94 -18.71 -13.99
C GLN A 102 -0.96 -19.38 -12.63
N HIS A 103 -1.76 -20.44 -12.46
CA HIS A 103 -1.99 -21.12 -11.18
C HIS A 103 -0.70 -21.48 -10.41
N ILE A 104 0.39 -21.80 -11.12
CA ILE A 104 1.68 -22.13 -10.50
C ILE A 104 2.45 -20.92 -9.94
N LEU A 105 2.14 -19.72 -10.42
CA LEU A 105 2.85 -18.48 -10.10
C LEU A 105 1.93 -17.43 -9.45
N GLU A 106 0.64 -17.73 -9.34
CA GLU A 106 -0.38 -16.80 -8.88
C GLU A 106 -0.12 -16.38 -7.44
N THR A 107 -0.09 -15.08 -7.23
CA THR A 107 -0.12 -14.46 -5.91
C THR A 107 -1.33 -13.53 -5.88
N PRO A 108 -2.52 -14.04 -5.53
CA PRO A 108 -3.80 -13.40 -5.85
C PRO A 108 -3.96 -12.01 -5.24
N PHE A 109 -3.22 -11.70 -4.17
CA PHE A 109 -3.24 -10.38 -3.55
C PHE A 109 -2.82 -9.24 -4.50
N PHE A 110 -1.77 -9.41 -5.31
CA PHE A 110 -1.28 -8.37 -6.23
C PHE A 110 -2.30 -7.96 -7.30
N PRO A 111 -2.82 -8.88 -8.15
CA PRO A 111 -3.77 -8.53 -9.20
C PRO A 111 -5.15 -8.09 -8.67
N ASN A 112 -5.49 -8.44 -7.42
CA ASN A 112 -6.73 -7.97 -6.78
C ASN A 112 -6.64 -6.52 -6.28
N VAL A 113 -5.43 -6.07 -5.93
CA VAL A 113 -5.20 -4.75 -5.36
C VAL A 113 -4.85 -3.72 -6.44
N MET A 114 -4.08 -4.11 -7.46
CA MET A 114 -3.71 -3.26 -8.59
C MET A 114 -3.70 -4.10 -9.87
N THR A 115 -4.27 -3.57 -10.95
CA THR A 115 -4.30 -4.24 -12.26
C THR A 115 -3.17 -3.72 -13.15
N GLU A 116 -2.54 -4.61 -13.92
CA GLU A 116 -1.52 -4.29 -14.94
C GLU A 116 -2.14 -3.77 -16.24
#